data_AF-A0A932CZT1-F1
#
_entry.id   AF-A0A932CZT1-F1
#
_cell.length_a   1.000
_cell.length_b   1.000
_cell.length_c   1.000
_cell.angle_alpha   90.00
_cell.angle_beta   90.00
_cell.angle_gamma   90.00
#
_symmetry.space_group_name_H-M   'P 1'
#
loop_
_entity.id
_entity.type
_entity.pdbx_description
1 polymer ?
#
loop_
_entity_poly.entity_id
_entity_poly.type
_entity_poly.pdbx_seq_one_letter_code
_entity_poly.pdbx_strand_id
1 'polypeptide(L)'
;MDRARHNRRRLVAAPLLVAICVLVTAPLAPADVQEQRARLPPPATCSDPVEGTWMSHKYYPEYADWYVFSLRIRRAQGSSSGLTGEIQAHVWSGGPRDAEPPACTGFGSHWTVFMTAQGTIDDGRIHFWGTSWRPETAFCGRAPVSGEYNLDHFSGTIDPAIQEFQSVNNDGGRSVNDPTVFRRVGCFDPPAAPHVKVAPPPFYPRSNSGGCGWW
;
A
#
# COMPACT_ATOMS: atom_id res chain seq x y z
N MET A 1 -67.81 -59.82 34.00
CA MET A 1 -66.69 -60.76 33.77
C MET A 1 -65.57 -59.96 33.12
N ASP A 2 -64.39 -59.94 33.77
CA ASP A 2 -63.04 -59.66 33.23
C ASP A 2 -62.79 -58.37 32.41
N ARG A 3 -61.67 -57.63 32.50
CA ARG A 3 -60.39 -57.79 33.20
C ARG A 3 -59.67 -56.43 33.17
N ALA A 4 -59.02 -56.11 34.28
CA ALA A 4 -57.66 -55.56 34.43
C ALA A 4 -57.10 -54.42 33.52
N ARG A 5 -56.69 -53.35 34.22
CA ARG A 5 -55.52 -52.46 34.04
C ARG A 5 -54.53 -52.80 32.92
N HIS A 6 -53.94 -51.78 32.26
CA HIS A 6 -52.51 -51.44 32.39
C HIS A 6 -52.16 -50.07 31.79
N ASN A 7 -51.55 -49.24 32.64
CA ASN A 7 -50.73 -48.08 32.31
C ASN A 7 -49.69 -48.39 31.23
N ARG A 8 -49.50 -47.48 30.27
CA ARG A 8 -48.19 -47.25 29.66
C ARG A 8 -48.07 -45.81 29.15
N ARG A 9 -47.42 -44.99 29.98
CA ARG A 9 -46.79 -43.72 29.60
C ARG A 9 -45.82 -43.98 28.45
N ARG A 10 -45.90 -43.19 27.39
CA ARG A 10 -44.78 -42.96 26.46
C ARG A 10 -44.61 -41.46 26.28
N LEU A 11 -43.58 -40.94 26.94
CA LEU A 11 -42.93 -39.69 26.61
C LEU A 11 -42.31 -39.83 25.21
N VAL A 12 -42.61 -38.90 24.31
CA VAL A 12 -41.77 -38.63 23.14
C VAL A 12 -41.49 -37.14 23.16
N ALA A 13 -40.32 -36.79 23.69
CA ALA A 13 -39.72 -35.48 23.54
C ALA A 13 -39.25 -35.36 22.08
N ALA A 14 -39.65 -34.28 21.40
CA ALA A 14 -39.12 -33.92 20.09
C ALA A 14 -38.20 -32.70 20.26
N PRO A 15 -36.89 -32.80 19.95
CA PRO A 15 -36.03 -31.63 19.84
C PRO A 15 -36.05 -31.17 18.38
N LEU A 16 -36.62 -29.99 18.11
CA LEU A 16 -36.45 -29.33 16.81
C LEU A 16 -35.32 -28.29 16.95
N LEU A 17 -34.09 -28.76 16.78
CA LEU A 17 -32.92 -27.93 16.51
C LEU A 17 -33.07 -27.37 15.08
N VAL A 18 -33.61 -26.15 14.96
CA VAL A 18 -33.49 -25.37 13.72
C VAL A 18 -32.08 -24.80 13.69
N ALA A 19 -31.17 -25.53 13.03
CA ALA A 19 -29.88 -25.00 12.64
C ALA A 19 -30.10 -23.88 11.61
N ILE A 20 -29.95 -22.64 12.07
CA ILE A 20 -29.88 -21.44 11.22
C ILE A 20 -28.51 -21.47 10.53
N CYS A 21 -28.41 -22.24 9.43
CA CYS A 21 -27.36 -22.06 8.43
C CYS A 21 -27.74 -20.87 7.53
N VAL A 22 -27.66 -19.65 8.06
CA VAL A 22 -27.57 -18.46 7.21
C VAL A 22 -26.12 -18.41 6.73
N LEU A 23 -25.85 -19.14 5.65
CA LEU A 23 -24.73 -18.84 4.77
C LEU A 23 -25.00 -17.47 4.19
N VAL A 24 -24.36 -16.46 4.79
CA VAL A 24 -24.33 -15.08 4.32
C VAL A 24 -23.69 -15.09 2.93
N THR A 25 -24.51 -15.29 1.91
CA THR A 25 -24.21 -14.81 0.56
C THR A 25 -24.50 -13.31 0.58
N ALA A 26 -23.67 -12.56 1.30
CA ALA A 26 -23.70 -11.11 1.18
C ALA A 26 -23.44 -10.80 -0.31
N PRO A 27 -24.32 -10.05 -0.98
CA PRO A 27 -23.97 -9.52 -2.29
C PRO A 27 -22.69 -8.69 -2.10
N LEU A 28 -21.62 -9.09 -2.80
CA LEU A 28 -20.36 -8.35 -2.84
C LEU A 28 -20.68 -6.90 -3.23
N ALA A 29 -20.26 -5.97 -2.37
CA ALA A 29 -20.57 -4.55 -2.48
C ALA A 29 -20.08 -3.98 -3.83
N PRO A 30 -20.65 -2.85 -4.28
CA PRO A 30 -20.04 -2.06 -5.35
C PRO A 30 -18.70 -1.48 -4.87
N ALA A 31 -17.71 -1.38 -5.77
CA ALA A 31 -16.34 -0.89 -5.51
C ALA A 31 -16.26 0.60 -5.14
N ASP A 32 -16.99 0.99 -4.10
CA ASP A 32 -16.99 2.31 -3.49
C ASP A 32 -15.71 2.54 -2.66
N VAL A 33 -15.51 3.76 -2.18
CA VAL A 33 -14.31 4.14 -1.41
C VAL A 33 -14.16 3.28 -0.14
N GLN A 34 -15.24 2.81 0.48
CA GLN A 34 -15.14 1.97 1.68
C GLN A 34 -14.71 0.55 1.33
N GLU A 35 -15.18 0.00 0.22
CA GLU A 35 -14.73 -1.31 -0.25
C GLU A 35 -13.27 -1.25 -0.73
N GLN A 36 -12.87 -0.19 -1.42
CA GLN A 36 -11.47 0.06 -1.78
C GLN A 36 -10.57 0.09 -0.53
N ARG A 37 -11.00 0.79 0.53
CA ARG A 37 -10.33 0.81 1.84
C ARG A 37 -10.26 -0.57 2.51
N ALA A 38 -11.31 -1.40 2.38
CA ALA A 38 -11.35 -2.73 2.98
C ALA A 38 -10.34 -3.69 2.35
N ARG A 39 -9.92 -3.43 1.10
CA ARG A 39 -8.94 -4.24 0.37
C ARG A 39 -7.48 -3.88 0.70
N LEU A 40 -7.25 -2.75 1.36
CA LEU A 40 -5.90 -2.32 1.73
C LEU A 40 -5.43 -3.04 3.01
N PRO A 41 -4.12 -3.36 3.13
CA PRO A 41 -3.53 -3.85 4.37
C PRO A 41 -3.88 -2.96 5.58
N PRO A 42 -3.74 -3.47 6.81
CA PRO A 42 -3.92 -2.67 8.02
C PRO A 42 -3.03 -1.42 8.02
N PRO A 43 -3.48 -0.30 8.60
CA PRO A 43 -2.70 0.92 8.66
C PRO A 43 -1.45 0.74 9.54
N ALA A 44 -0.30 1.18 9.06
CA ALA A 44 0.93 1.25 9.82
C ALA A 44 1.05 2.63 10.50
N THR A 45 1.53 2.64 11.75
CA THR A 45 1.82 3.89 12.48
C THR A 45 3.33 4.11 12.49
N CYS A 46 3.78 5.21 11.90
CA CYS A 46 5.19 5.57 11.80
C CYS A 46 5.50 6.83 12.61
N SER A 47 6.77 6.98 13.02
CA SER A 47 7.23 8.16 13.76
C SER A 47 7.14 9.43 12.93
N ASP A 48 7.49 9.38 11.63
CA ASP A 48 7.28 10.51 10.73
C ASP A 48 5.82 10.52 10.21
N PRO A 49 5.13 11.67 10.25
CA PRO A 49 3.74 11.76 9.82
C PRO A 49 3.53 11.63 8.31
N VAL A 50 4.59 11.69 7.50
CA VAL A 50 4.56 11.62 6.03
C VAL A 50 5.35 10.43 5.50
N GLU A 51 6.52 10.11 6.05
CA GLU A 51 7.32 9.00 5.50
C GLU A 51 6.63 7.64 5.59
N GLY A 52 6.87 6.80 4.60
CA GLY A 52 6.42 5.42 4.59
C GLY A 52 5.98 4.93 3.22
N THR A 53 5.39 3.75 3.22
CA THR A 53 4.74 3.16 2.05
C THR A 53 3.24 3.40 2.13
N TRP A 54 2.70 4.06 1.11
CA TRP A 54 1.29 4.40 0.98
C TRP A 54 0.70 3.65 -0.19
N MET A 55 -0.41 2.94 0.01
CA MET A 55 -1.03 2.11 -1.02
C MET A 55 -2.47 2.55 -1.26
N SER A 56 -2.87 2.66 -2.51
CA SER A 56 -4.26 2.78 -2.94
C SER A 56 -4.65 1.57 -3.76
N HIS A 57 -5.96 1.34 -3.90
CA HIS A 57 -6.50 0.24 -4.69
C HIS A 57 -7.85 0.69 -5.24
N LYS A 58 -7.92 0.95 -6.54
CA LYS A 58 -9.04 1.63 -7.18
C LYS A 58 -9.45 0.94 -8.47
N TYR A 59 -10.76 0.89 -8.70
CA TYR A 59 -11.36 0.47 -9.96
C TYR A 59 -11.78 1.69 -10.79
N TYR A 60 -11.45 1.70 -12.08
CA TYR A 60 -11.93 2.70 -13.04
C TYR A 60 -13.00 2.07 -13.95
N PRO A 61 -14.30 2.31 -13.66
CA PRO A 61 -15.38 1.69 -14.42
C PRO A 61 -15.41 2.12 -15.90
N GLU A 62 -14.92 3.32 -16.22
CA GLU A 62 -14.87 3.86 -17.58
C GLU A 62 -13.90 3.09 -18.48
N TYR A 63 -12.86 2.50 -17.90
CA TYR A 63 -11.81 1.77 -18.62
C TYR A 63 -11.84 0.26 -18.36
N ALA A 64 -12.69 -0.18 -17.42
CA ALA A 64 -12.72 -1.56 -16.94
C ALA A 64 -11.33 -2.08 -16.56
N ASP A 65 -10.58 -1.24 -15.82
CA ASP A 65 -9.27 -1.59 -15.28
C ASP A 65 -9.17 -1.21 -13.80
N TRP A 66 -8.25 -1.90 -13.14
CA TRP A 66 -7.87 -1.70 -11.75
C TRP A 66 -6.49 -1.10 -11.70
N TYR A 67 -6.28 -0.22 -10.73
CA TYR A 67 -4.99 0.34 -10.38
C TYR A 67 -4.72 0.16 -8.89
N VAL A 68 -3.53 -0.33 -8.59
CA VAL A 68 -2.91 -0.24 -7.27
C VAL A 68 -1.72 0.70 -7.40
N PHE A 69 -1.79 1.86 -6.74
CA PHE A 69 -0.64 2.75 -6.64
C PHE A 69 0.06 2.53 -5.31
N SER A 70 1.39 2.38 -5.36
CA SER A 70 2.26 2.35 -4.19
C SER A 70 3.21 3.55 -4.22
N LEU A 71 3.10 4.43 -3.24
CA LEU A 71 4.01 5.55 -3.03
C LEU A 71 4.99 5.17 -1.93
N ARG A 72 6.29 5.30 -2.18
CA ARG A 72 7.32 5.17 -1.14
C ARG A 72 7.92 6.54 -0.91
N ILE A 73 7.43 7.24 0.11
CA ILE A 73 7.70 8.66 0.34
C ILE A 73 8.73 8.81 1.46
N ARG A 74 9.86 9.46 1.18
CA ARG A 74 10.90 9.81 2.16
C ARG A 74 11.08 11.32 2.24
N ARG A 75 11.54 11.83 3.37
CA ARG A 75 12.06 13.21 3.48
C ARG A 75 13.29 13.35 2.59
N ALA A 76 13.36 14.44 1.85
CA ALA A 76 14.59 14.80 1.15
C ALA A 76 15.68 15.17 2.16
N GLN A 77 16.92 14.76 1.90
CA GLN A 77 18.03 15.01 2.82
C GLN A 77 18.20 16.50 3.10
N GLY A 78 18.24 16.86 4.40
CA GLY A 78 18.42 18.26 4.83
C GLY A 78 17.20 19.15 4.60
N SER A 79 16.03 18.59 4.24
CA SER A 79 14.80 19.36 4.03
C SER A 79 13.69 18.91 4.97
N SER A 80 12.99 19.87 5.57
CA SER A 80 11.79 19.60 6.37
C SER A 80 10.53 19.50 5.50
N SER A 81 10.50 20.15 4.34
CA SER A 81 9.33 20.18 3.44
C SER A 81 9.53 19.37 2.16
N GLY A 82 10.78 19.14 1.74
CA GLY A 82 11.09 18.36 0.54
C GLY A 82 10.88 16.87 0.74
N LEU A 83 10.36 16.21 -0.29
CA LEU A 83 10.13 14.78 -0.34
C LEU A 83 10.83 14.18 -1.58
N THR A 84 11.20 12.92 -1.47
CA THR A 84 11.76 12.11 -2.55
C THR A 84 11.19 10.70 -2.47
N GLY A 85 11.22 9.96 -3.57
CA GLY A 85 10.80 8.57 -3.54
C GLY A 85 10.48 8.00 -4.89
N GLU A 86 9.49 7.12 -4.90
CA GLU A 86 9.04 6.40 -6.08
C GLU A 86 7.52 6.17 -6.03
N ILE A 87 6.95 6.05 -7.22
CA ILE A 87 5.56 5.67 -7.43
C ILE A 87 5.57 4.41 -8.29
N GLN A 88 4.83 3.39 -7.89
CA GLN A 88 4.57 2.21 -8.70
C GLN A 88 3.09 2.14 -8.99
N ALA A 89 2.72 1.94 -10.25
CA ALA A 89 1.36 1.65 -10.67
C ALA A 89 1.29 0.20 -11.12
N HIS A 90 0.40 -0.59 -10.51
CA HIS A 90 0.10 -1.96 -10.91
C HIS A 90 -1.31 -2.00 -11.48
N VAL A 91 -1.41 -2.39 -12.75
CA VAL A 91 -2.63 -2.21 -13.55
C VAL A 91 -3.06 -3.52 -14.17
N TRP A 92 -4.35 -3.83 -14.12
CA TRP A 92 -4.92 -4.94 -14.87
C TRP A 92 -6.33 -4.66 -15.37
N SER A 93 -6.69 -5.24 -16.50
CA SER A 93 -8.07 -5.24 -17.01
C SER A 93 -8.95 -6.19 -16.20
N GLY A 94 -10.17 -5.77 -15.87
CA GLY A 94 -11.10 -6.58 -15.10
C GLY A 94 -12.44 -5.89 -14.84
N GLY A 95 -13.44 -6.66 -14.43
CA GLY A 95 -14.69 -6.12 -13.90
C GLY A 95 -14.54 -5.64 -12.46
N PRO A 96 -15.57 -4.99 -11.89
CA PRO A 96 -15.56 -4.47 -10.51
C PRO A 96 -15.43 -5.56 -9.43
N ARG A 97 -15.45 -6.84 -9.81
CA ARG A 97 -15.24 -7.99 -8.90
C ARG A 97 -13.85 -8.59 -8.99
N ASP A 98 -13.07 -8.20 -9.99
CA ASP A 98 -11.72 -8.72 -10.25
C ASP A 98 -10.69 -7.87 -9.51
N ALA A 99 -10.87 -7.72 -8.19
CA ALA A 99 -10.01 -6.89 -7.34
C ALA A 99 -8.59 -7.46 -7.17
N GLU A 100 -8.32 -8.65 -7.67
CA GLU A 100 -6.97 -9.15 -7.85
C GLU A 100 -6.79 -9.44 -9.34
N PRO A 101 -5.56 -9.34 -9.87
CA PRO A 101 -5.32 -9.64 -11.27
C PRO A 101 -5.83 -11.04 -11.64
N PRO A 102 -6.75 -11.17 -12.61
CA PRO A 102 -7.21 -12.47 -13.05
C PRO A 102 -6.08 -13.23 -13.75
N ALA A 103 -6.25 -14.54 -13.92
CA ALA A 103 -5.33 -15.31 -14.73
C ALA A 103 -5.27 -14.74 -16.16
N CYS A 104 -4.05 -14.63 -16.70
CA CYS A 104 -3.80 -14.13 -18.05
C CYS A 104 -4.45 -15.05 -19.10
N THR A 105 -5.69 -14.74 -19.46
CA THR A 105 -6.49 -15.46 -20.47
C THR A 105 -7.09 -14.43 -21.42
N GLY A 106 -6.90 -14.61 -22.73
CA GLY A 106 -7.44 -13.69 -23.74
C GLY A 106 -6.68 -12.37 -23.89
N PHE A 107 -7.41 -11.26 -24.05
CA PHE A 107 -6.92 -9.93 -24.47
C PHE A 107 -6.74 -8.90 -23.33
N GLY A 108 -6.85 -9.32 -22.06
CA GLY A 108 -6.63 -8.42 -20.92
C GLY A 108 -5.19 -7.93 -20.83
N SER A 109 -4.99 -6.71 -20.33
CA SER A 109 -3.67 -6.18 -20.00
C SER A 109 -3.39 -6.37 -18.52
N HIS A 110 -2.15 -6.70 -18.16
CA HIS A 110 -1.69 -6.76 -16.77
C HIS A 110 -0.22 -6.38 -16.72
N TRP A 111 0.11 -5.26 -16.10
CA TRP A 111 1.46 -4.69 -16.12
C TRP A 111 1.75 -3.79 -14.92
N THR A 112 3.03 -3.50 -14.70
CA THR A 112 3.49 -2.51 -13.74
C THR A 112 4.33 -1.42 -14.42
N VAL A 113 4.20 -0.20 -13.92
CA VAL A 113 5.06 0.94 -14.24
C VAL A 113 5.73 1.42 -12.97
N PHE A 114 7.03 1.73 -13.09
CA PHE A 114 7.82 2.38 -12.06
C PHE A 114 8.05 3.84 -12.42
N MET A 115 7.96 4.72 -11.43
CA MET A 115 8.31 6.14 -11.54
C MET A 115 9.28 6.55 -10.43
N THR A 116 10.33 7.27 -10.81
CA THR A 116 11.05 8.12 -9.84
C THR A 116 10.14 9.28 -9.45
N ALA A 117 10.19 9.72 -8.20
CA ALA A 117 9.29 10.76 -7.71
C ALA A 117 9.96 11.77 -6.80
N GLN A 118 9.37 12.96 -6.78
CA GLN A 118 9.70 14.06 -5.89
C GLN A 118 8.43 14.59 -5.26
N GLY A 119 8.59 15.36 -4.19
CA GLY A 119 7.46 16.05 -3.61
C GLY A 119 7.84 17.19 -2.71
N THR A 120 6.81 17.90 -2.26
CA THR A 120 6.91 19.00 -1.31
C THR A 120 5.72 18.97 -0.36
N ILE A 121 5.92 19.53 0.82
CA ILE A 121 4.86 19.83 1.77
C ILE A 121 4.74 21.34 1.86
N ASP A 122 3.54 21.83 1.61
CA ASP A 122 3.19 23.25 1.66
C ASP A 122 1.92 23.40 2.51
N ASP A 123 2.01 24.09 3.64
CA ASP A 123 0.91 24.28 4.60
C ASP A 123 0.14 22.98 4.97
N GLY A 124 0.89 21.88 5.16
CA GLY A 124 0.33 20.57 5.50
C GLY A 124 -0.30 19.82 4.31
N ARG A 125 -0.37 20.44 3.13
CA ARG A 125 -0.71 19.79 1.87
C ARG A 125 0.54 19.14 1.27
N ILE A 126 0.42 17.88 0.90
CA ILE A 126 1.47 17.13 0.20
C ILE A 126 1.24 17.25 -1.30
N HIS A 127 2.32 17.45 -2.03
CA HIS A 127 2.42 17.28 -3.47
C HIS A 127 3.48 16.22 -3.72
N PHE A 128 3.14 15.15 -4.43
CA PHE A 128 4.06 14.07 -4.76
C PHE A 128 3.84 13.62 -6.20
N TRP A 129 4.86 13.74 -7.04
CA TRP A 129 4.75 13.56 -8.48
C TRP A 129 5.89 12.75 -9.07
N GLY A 130 5.57 12.00 -10.12
CA GLY A 130 6.56 11.31 -10.94
C GLY A 130 7.44 12.28 -11.72
N THR A 131 8.72 11.95 -11.89
CA THR A 131 9.71 12.74 -12.65
C THR A 131 10.22 12.01 -13.88
N SER A 132 10.18 10.68 -13.87
CA SER A 132 10.45 9.81 -15.01
C SER A 132 9.72 8.50 -14.80
N TRP A 133 9.42 7.77 -15.88
CA TRP A 133 8.75 6.47 -15.79
C TRP A 133 9.37 5.44 -16.72
N ARG A 134 9.16 4.16 -16.37
CA ARG A 134 9.47 3.01 -17.24
C ARG A 134 8.49 1.87 -16.98
N PRO A 135 8.15 1.06 -17.99
CA PRO A 135 7.50 -0.22 -17.73
C PRO A 135 8.46 -1.09 -16.91
N GLU A 136 7.94 -1.76 -15.89
CA GLU A 136 8.74 -2.65 -15.05
C GLU A 136 8.46 -4.11 -15.40
N THR A 137 7.20 -4.50 -15.53
CA THR A 137 6.82 -5.86 -15.92
C THR A 137 5.52 -5.84 -16.72
N ALA A 138 5.46 -6.65 -17.78
CA ALA A 138 4.22 -7.01 -18.46
C ALA A 138 3.94 -8.48 -18.15
N PHE A 139 2.90 -8.76 -17.38
CA PHE A 139 2.49 -10.13 -17.05
C PHE A 139 1.70 -10.74 -18.22
N CYS A 140 0.81 -9.94 -18.81
CA CYS A 140 0.15 -10.24 -20.08
C CYS A 140 -0.36 -8.97 -20.77
N GLY A 141 -0.73 -9.13 -22.05
CA GLY A 141 -1.03 -7.99 -22.91
C GLY A 141 0.23 -7.16 -23.19
N ARG A 142 0.04 -5.87 -23.44
CA ARG A 142 1.13 -4.92 -23.72
C ARG A 142 1.21 -3.89 -22.61
N ALA A 143 2.38 -3.76 -21.97
CA ALA A 143 2.68 -2.63 -21.10
C ALA A 143 2.81 -1.33 -21.92
N PRO A 144 2.54 -0.15 -21.33
CA PRO A 144 2.69 1.11 -22.04
C PRO A 144 4.12 1.32 -22.53
N VAL A 145 4.27 1.91 -23.72
CA VAL A 145 5.57 2.35 -24.26
C VAL A 145 5.74 3.86 -24.14
N SER A 146 6.95 4.38 -24.42
CA SER A 146 7.26 5.80 -24.31
C SER A 146 6.19 6.68 -24.97
N GLY A 147 5.65 7.64 -24.22
CA GLY A 147 4.57 8.53 -24.65
C GLY A 147 3.14 8.02 -24.42
N GLU A 148 2.95 6.80 -23.90
CA GLU A 148 1.61 6.24 -23.64
C GLU A 148 1.18 6.28 -22.16
N TYR A 149 2.10 6.56 -21.25
CA TYR A 149 1.83 6.71 -19.82
C TYR A 149 2.18 8.14 -19.37
N ASN A 150 1.29 8.74 -18.59
CA ASN A 150 1.49 10.06 -18.01
C ASN A 150 1.99 9.95 -16.58
N LEU A 151 2.87 10.85 -16.17
CA LEU A 151 3.41 10.84 -14.80
C LEU A 151 2.31 11.24 -13.81
N ASP A 152 2.08 10.38 -12.82
CA ASP A 152 1.10 10.66 -11.79
C ASP A 152 1.54 11.83 -10.89
N HIS A 153 0.58 12.63 -10.45
CA HIS A 153 0.77 13.73 -9.51
C HIS A 153 -0.34 13.73 -8.47
N PHE A 154 -0.03 13.21 -7.30
CA PHE A 154 -0.94 13.16 -6.17
C PHE A 154 -0.77 14.40 -5.30
N SER A 155 -1.86 15.10 -5.01
CA SER A 155 -1.84 16.20 -4.04
C SER A 155 -3.02 16.17 -3.08
N GLY A 156 -2.79 16.50 -1.82
CA GLY A 156 -3.82 16.36 -0.77
C GLY A 156 -3.29 16.45 0.65
N THR A 157 -4.01 15.88 1.61
CA THR A 157 -3.68 15.94 3.04
C THR A 157 -3.71 14.57 3.69
N ILE A 158 -2.87 14.36 4.71
CA ILE A 158 -2.91 13.16 5.53
C ILE A 158 -3.84 13.37 6.71
N ASP A 159 -4.77 12.44 6.93
CA ASP A 159 -5.47 12.26 8.19
C ASP A 159 -4.66 11.30 9.08
N PRO A 160 -4.00 11.82 10.14
CA PRO A 160 -3.16 11.00 11.01
C PRO A 160 -3.98 10.08 11.93
N ALA A 161 -5.28 10.32 12.15
CA ALA A 161 -6.09 9.47 13.02
C ALA A 161 -6.38 8.10 12.39
N ILE A 162 -6.49 8.07 11.05
CA ILE A 162 -6.79 6.86 10.29
C ILE A 162 -5.65 6.44 9.34
N GLN A 163 -4.54 7.18 9.35
CA GLN A 163 -3.36 6.97 8.50
C GLN A 163 -3.71 6.90 7.01
N GLU A 164 -4.53 7.86 6.55
CA GLU A 164 -4.94 7.96 5.15
C GLU A 164 -4.48 9.27 4.50
N PHE A 165 -3.92 9.18 3.30
CA PHE A 165 -3.64 10.32 2.44
C PHE A 165 -4.82 10.51 1.48
N GLN A 166 -5.63 11.54 1.75
CA GLN A 166 -6.75 11.95 0.91
C GLN A 166 -6.21 12.85 -0.19
N SER A 167 -6.19 12.36 -1.43
CA SER A 167 -5.52 13.06 -2.53
C SER A 167 -6.36 13.11 -3.80
N VAL A 168 -5.91 13.95 -4.73
CA VAL A 168 -6.33 13.94 -6.13
C VAL A 168 -5.13 13.65 -7.00
N ASN A 169 -5.30 12.78 -8.00
CA ASN A 169 -4.33 12.57 -9.07
C ASN A 169 -4.59 13.58 -10.19
N ASN A 170 -3.51 14.14 -10.73
CA ASN A 170 -3.51 15.04 -11.87
C ASN A 170 -2.39 14.64 -12.84
N ASP A 171 -2.55 13.49 -13.49
CA ASP A 171 -1.57 12.96 -14.45
C ASP A 171 -1.56 13.73 -15.79
N GLY A 172 -2.60 14.53 -16.05
CA GLY A 172 -2.77 15.23 -17.34
C GLY A 172 -3.31 14.35 -18.47
N GLY A 173 -3.72 13.12 -18.16
CA GLY A 173 -4.29 12.12 -19.06
C GLY A 173 -5.65 11.62 -18.59
N ARG A 174 -5.70 10.35 -18.17
CA ARG A 174 -6.96 9.70 -17.74
C ARG A 174 -7.39 10.15 -16.34
N SER A 175 -6.43 10.59 -15.52
CA SER A 175 -6.61 10.86 -14.10
C SER A 175 -6.42 12.35 -13.83
N VAL A 176 -7.40 13.16 -14.24
CA VAL A 176 -7.42 14.61 -14.03
C VAL A 176 -8.43 14.97 -12.93
N ASN A 177 -7.96 15.62 -11.86
CA ASN A 177 -8.70 15.87 -10.63
C ASN A 177 -9.33 14.60 -10.03
N ASP A 178 -8.63 13.48 -10.19
CA ASP A 178 -9.20 12.17 -9.92
C ASP A 178 -8.98 11.77 -8.44
N PRO A 179 -10.04 11.64 -7.62
CA PRO A 179 -9.88 11.34 -6.19
C PRO A 179 -9.20 9.98 -5.98
N THR A 180 -8.13 9.99 -5.19
CA THR A 180 -7.36 8.78 -4.85
C THR A 180 -7.03 8.79 -3.37
N VAL A 181 -7.45 7.75 -2.66
CA VAL A 181 -7.19 7.58 -1.22
C VAL A 181 -6.11 6.53 -1.04
N PHE A 182 -5.07 6.87 -0.31
CA PHE A 182 -4.03 5.93 0.09
C PHE A 182 -4.12 5.64 1.57
N ARG A 183 -3.80 4.40 1.95
CA ARG A 183 -3.52 4.02 3.33
C ARG A 183 -2.02 3.82 3.50
N ARG A 184 -1.47 4.26 4.63
CA ARG A 184 -0.11 3.92 5.01
C ARG A 184 -0.03 2.44 5.40
N VAL A 185 0.70 1.64 4.64
CA VAL A 185 0.81 0.18 4.84
C VAL A 185 2.16 -0.25 5.42
N GLY A 186 3.14 0.65 5.49
CA GLY A 186 4.45 0.33 6.05
C GLY A 186 5.27 1.55 6.44
N CYS A 187 6.15 1.35 7.41
CA CYS A 187 7.16 2.31 7.81
C CYS A 187 8.51 1.95 7.18
N PHE A 188 9.39 2.93 7.08
CA PHE A 188 10.80 2.64 6.85
C PHE A 188 11.49 2.42 8.19
N ASP A 189 12.46 1.49 8.19
CA ASP A 189 13.33 1.33 9.35
C ASP A 189 13.99 2.67 9.67
N PRO A 190 14.10 3.04 10.96
CA PRO A 190 14.85 4.22 11.34
C PRO A 190 16.28 4.09 10.82
N PRO A 191 16.90 5.18 10.34
CA PRO A 191 18.29 5.13 9.93
C PRO A 191 19.12 4.59 11.10
N ALA A 192 19.97 3.58 10.83
CA ALA A 192 20.81 2.98 11.85
C ALA A 192 21.60 4.08 12.57
N ALA A 193 21.63 4.03 13.91
CA ALA A 193 22.42 4.98 14.69
C ALA A 193 23.86 4.98 14.17
N PRO A 194 24.50 6.15 14.00
CA PRO A 194 25.87 6.20 13.49
C PRO A 194 26.76 5.37 14.41
N HIS A 195 27.32 4.28 13.88
CA HIS A 195 28.35 3.53 14.60
C HIS A 195 29.53 4.48 14.79
N VAL A 196 29.80 4.85 16.04
CA VAL A 196 31.02 5.59 16.39
C VAL A 196 32.19 4.71 15.95
N LYS A 197 32.86 5.10 14.86
CA LYS A 197 34.14 4.50 14.47
C LYS A 197 35.17 4.94 15.50
N VAL A 198 35.27 4.17 16.58
CA VAL A 198 36.40 4.30 17.50
C VAL A 198 37.62 3.84 16.71
N ALA A 199 38.54 4.76 16.42
CA ALA A 199 39.81 4.39 15.83
C ALA A 199 40.47 3.34 16.74
N PRO A 200 40.96 2.21 16.19
CA PRO A 200 41.72 1.25 16.99
C PRO A 200 42.84 1.99 17.73
N PRO A 201 43.13 1.65 19.00
CA PRO A 201 44.29 2.21 19.68
C PRO A 201 45.53 1.94 18.81
N PRO A 202 46.49 2.89 18.77
CA PRO A 202 47.69 2.69 17.98
C PRO A 202 48.38 1.39 18.41
N PHE A 203 48.66 0.52 17.44
CA PHE A 203 49.28 -0.79 17.69
C PHE A 203 50.73 -0.66 18.18
N TYR A 204 51.32 0.52 18.01
CA TYR A 204 52.68 0.83 18.41
C TYR A 204 52.67 1.93 19.47
N PRO A 205 53.42 1.76 20.58
CA PRO A 205 53.70 2.87 21.48
C PRO A 205 54.36 4.00 20.68
N ARG A 206 54.03 5.26 21.01
CA ARG A 206 54.74 6.42 20.45
C ARG A 206 56.23 6.23 20.68
N SER A 207 57.02 6.16 19.60
CA SER A 207 58.47 6.22 19.75
C SER A 207 58.79 7.61 20.30
N ASN A 208 59.21 7.67 21.56
CA ASN A 208 59.96 8.83 22.02
C ASN A 208 61.25 8.82 21.19
N SER A 209 61.35 9.73 20.22
CA SER A 209 62.61 10.07 19.57
C SER A 209 63.51 10.75 20.61
N GLY A 210 64.02 9.96 21.55
CA GLY A 210 65.17 10.31 22.36
C GLY A 210 66.37 10.32 21.43
N GLY A 211 66.71 11.51 20.93
CA GLY A 211 67.92 11.73 20.15
C GLY A 211 69.14 11.32 20.97
N CYS A 212 69.93 10.40 20.42
CA CYS A 212 71.30 10.21 20.88
C CYS A 212 72.11 11.43 20.43
N GLY A 213 72.28 12.40 21.32
CA GLY A 213 73.29 13.44 21.18
C GLY A 213 74.66 12.80 21.31
N TRP A 214 75.46 12.88 20.25
CA TRP A 214 76.89 12.55 20.28
C TRP A 214 77.66 13.84 20.51
N TRP A 215 78.48 13.84 21.56
CA TRP A 215 79.56 14.80 21.81
C TRP A 215 80.84 14.31 21.13
#